data_AF-A0A952A7D7-F1
#
_entry.id   AF-A0A952A7D7-F1
#
_cell.length_a   1.000
_cell.length_b   1.000
_cell.length_c   1.000
_cell.angle_alpha   90.00
_cell.angle_beta   90.00
_cell.angle_gamma   90.00
#
_symmetry.space_group_name_H-M   'P 1'
#
loop_
_entity.id
_entity.type
_entity.pdbx_description
1 polymer ?
#
loop_
_entity_poly.entity_id
_entity_poly.type
_entity_poly.pdbx_seq_one_letter_code
_entity_poly.pdbx_strand_id
1 'polypeptide(L)'
;MSGNLVAIFYARHAGFGAKPAILWNDAPVVDHAGLPATVGRYRAALAALGVRRGDRVMVKTENSPAFVYTYLAVLASGAIFVPMNAAYTAAEVALLIEDAEPALLVHAAATPVPDEAAAPVKRATLEPDGTGSLPDLAATLEPDLTVEPVADGDLAAILFTSGTTGRPKGAMLSHGNLSSNVAALHEAWHFSPDDSILHALPLFHAHGLFVALHLALYNACTLVMLSKFNAADVIARLGQVSVFMGVPTYYARLLADAAFDRAACASIRLFVSGSAPLLPSVFDAFAARTGHRILERYGMTEAVMITSNRYEQAGRIAGTVGFPLPGVSLNIVDAERRPLPPGEVGE
;
A
#
# COMPACT_ATOMS: atom_id res chain seq x y z
N MET A 1 16.19 0.89 -19.24
CA MET A 1 15.58 0.15 -18.13
C MET A 1 14.07 0.25 -18.27
N SER A 2 13.32 -0.83 -17.98
CA SER A 2 11.85 -0.81 -17.99
C SER A 2 11.34 0.12 -16.88
N GLY A 3 10.30 0.92 -17.16
CA GLY A 3 9.62 1.74 -16.13
C GLY A 3 8.77 0.91 -15.17
N ASN A 4 8.67 -0.41 -15.37
CA ASN A 4 7.83 -1.28 -14.57
C ASN A 4 8.33 -1.36 -13.12
N LEU A 5 7.46 -1.02 -12.17
CA LEU A 5 7.72 -1.05 -10.73
C LEU A 5 8.26 -2.40 -10.26
N VAL A 6 7.73 -3.50 -10.81
CA VAL A 6 8.15 -4.85 -10.41
C VAL A 6 9.61 -5.09 -10.79
N ALA A 7 10.03 -4.64 -11.98
CA ALA A 7 11.44 -4.72 -12.39
C ALA A 7 12.34 -3.86 -11.48
N ILE A 8 11.88 -2.68 -11.08
CA ILE A 8 12.59 -1.80 -10.13
C ILE A 8 12.75 -2.49 -8.77
N PHE A 9 11.69 -3.10 -8.24
CA PHE A 9 11.75 -3.82 -6.96
C PHE A 9 12.70 -5.00 -7.02
N TYR A 10 12.58 -5.88 -8.03
CA TYR A 10 13.45 -7.05 -8.15
C TYR A 10 14.92 -6.69 -8.34
N ALA A 11 15.23 -5.61 -9.07
CA ALA A 11 16.60 -5.13 -9.19
C ALA A 11 17.21 -4.75 -7.83
N ARG A 12 16.41 -4.18 -6.91
CA ARG A 12 16.85 -3.80 -5.56
C ARG A 12 16.91 -4.96 -4.57
N HIS A 13 16.37 -6.13 -4.92
CA HIS A 13 16.45 -7.35 -4.11
C HIS A 13 17.79 -8.09 -4.27
N ALA A 14 18.59 -7.71 -5.26
CA ALA A 14 19.93 -8.27 -5.46
C ALA A 14 20.79 -8.14 -4.19
N GLY A 15 21.35 -9.25 -3.73
CA GLY A 15 22.13 -9.32 -2.48
C GLY A 15 21.31 -9.64 -1.22
N PHE A 16 19.98 -9.62 -1.29
CA PHE A 16 19.08 -9.89 -0.15
C PHE A 16 18.20 -11.13 -0.33
N GLY A 17 18.55 -12.01 -1.27
CA GLY A 17 17.69 -13.12 -1.71
C GLY A 17 17.16 -14.03 -0.59
N ALA A 18 18.02 -14.40 0.38
CA ALA A 18 17.64 -15.27 1.50
C ALA A 18 16.86 -14.56 2.62
N LYS A 19 16.74 -13.24 2.56
CA LYS A 19 15.97 -12.48 3.55
C LYS A 19 14.47 -12.70 3.30
N PRO A 20 13.67 -12.99 4.35
CA PRO A 20 12.23 -13.08 4.19
C PRO A 20 11.64 -11.77 3.64
N ALA A 21 10.87 -11.86 2.56
CA ALA A 21 10.17 -10.72 2.00
C ALA A 21 8.81 -10.51 2.71
N ILE A 22 8.09 -11.60 2.98
CA ILE A 22 6.80 -11.56 3.68
C ILE A 22 6.78 -12.60 4.80
N LEU A 23 6.39 -12.13 6.00
CA LEU A 23 6.00 -12.96 7.13
C LEU A 23 4.48 -12.87 7.27
N TRP A 24 3.84 -14.03 7.37
CA TRP A 24 2.40 -14.17 7.58
C TRP A 24 2.18 -15.15 8.73
N ASN A 25 1.38 -14.76 9.72
CA ASN A 25 1.22 -15.53 10.97
C ASN A 25 2.56 -15.89 11.61
N ASP A 26 3.48 -14.91 11.65
CA ASP A 26 4.84 -15.01 12.21
C ASP A 26 5.77 -16.04 11.52
N ALA A 27 5.36 -16.59 10.37
CA ALA A 27 6.16 -17.49 9.58
C ALA A 27 6.55 -16.86 8.23
N PRO A 28 7.78 -17.06 7.75
CA PRO A 28 8.16 -16.65 6.41
C PRO A 28 7.35 -17.46 5.38
N VAL A 29 6.67 -16.76 4.47
CA VAL A 29 5.91 -17.40 3.37
C VAL A 29 6.59 -17.26 2.02
N VAL A 30 7.48 -16.26 1.88
CA VAL A 30 8.35 -16.09 0.72
C VAL A 30 9.54 -15.22 1.09
N ASP A 31 10.70 -15.53 0.53
CA ASP A 31 11.91 -14.71 0.60
C ASP A 31 12.06 -13.86 -0.68
N HIS A 32 13.03 -12.94 -0.69
CA HIS A 32 13.24 -12.07 -1.85
C HIS A 32 13.67 -12.84 -3.11
N ALA A 33 14.36 -13.99 -2.98
CA ALA A 33 14.76 -14.83 -4.11
C ALA A 33 13.59 -15.62 -4.72
N GLY A 34 12.66 -16.09 -3.89
CA GLY A 34 11.48 -16.86 -4.30
C GLY A 34 10.32 -16.00 -4.79
N LEU A 35 10.28 -14.72 -4.41
CA LEU A 35 9.19 -13.81 -4.77
C LEU A 35 8.95 -13.71 -6.29
N PRO A 36 9.96 -13.58 -7.18
CA PRO A 36 9.74 -13.59 -8.62
C PRO A 36 9.06 -14.87 -9.13
N ALA A 37 9.44 -16.04 -8.62
CA ALA A 37 8.82 -17.30 -9.02
C ALA A 37 7.36 -17.39 -8.55
N THR A 38 7.08 -17.02 -7.30
CA THR A 38 5.70 -17.00 -6.79
C THR A 38 4.83 -16.02 -7.60
N VAL A 39 5.31 -14.80 -7.84
CA VAL A 39 4.59 -13.81 -8.66
C VAL A 39 4.42 -14.29 -10.10
N GLY A 40 5.44 -14.95 -10.68
CA GLY A 40 5.39 -15.49 -12.03
C GLY A 40 4.30 -16.55 -12.23
N ARG A 41 3.99 -17.35 -11.19
CA ARG A 41 2.87 -18.29 -11.22
C ARG A 41 1.51 -17.57 -11.26
N TYR A 42 1.36 -16.52 -10.45
CA TYR A 42 0.15 -15.69 -10.47
C TYR A 42 0.01 -14.96 -11.81
N ARG A 43 1.12 -14.50 -12.40
CA ARG A 43 1.12 -13.90 -13.74
C ARG A 43 0.66 -14.89 -14.81
N ALA A 44 1.19 -16.11 -14.80
CA ALA A 44 0.75 -17.17 -15.72
C ALA A 44 -0.75 -17.48 -15.55
N ALA A 45 -1.25 -17.51 -14.30
CA ALA A 45 -2.67 -17.69 -14.01
C ALA A 45 -3.53 -16.54 -14.55
N LEU A 46 -3.11 -15.28 -14.36
CA LEU A 46 -3.80 -14.12 -14.93
C LEU A 46 -3.86 -14.18 -16.46
N ALA A 47 -2.76 -14.57 -17.11
CA ALA A 47 -2.71 -14.76 -18.57
C ALA A 47 -3.65 -15.89 -19.04
N ALA A 48 -3.70 -17.02 -18.33
CA ALA A 48 -4.64 -18.11 -18.59
C ALA A 48 -6.11 -17.69 -18.37
N LEU A 49 -6.33 -16.75 -17.44
CA LEU A 49 -7.62 -16.09 -17.25
C LEU A 49 -7.90 -15.02 -18.32
N GLY A 50 -6.98 -14.75 -19.24
CA GLY A 50 -7.17 -13.86 -20.39
C GLY A 50 -6.81 -12.40 -20.14
N VAL A 51 -6.17 -12.08 -19.00
CA VAL A 51 -5.67 -10.73 -18.70
C VAL A 51 -4.50 -10.39 -19.64
N ARG A 52 -4.54 -9.20 -20.22
CA ARG A 52 -3.53 -8.65 -21.12
C ARG A 52 -3.04 -7.28 -20.63
N ARG A 53 -1.96 -6.79 -21.23
CA ARG A 53 -1.45 -5.42 -20.99
C ARG A 53 -2.57 -4.39 -21.21
N GLY A 54 -2.72 -3.46 -20.28
CA GLY A 54 -3.75 -2.41 -20.30
C GLY A 54 -5.12 -2.82 -19.74
N ASP A 55 -5.34 -4.11 -19.47
CA ASP A 55 -6.58 -4.57 -18.84
C ASP A 55 -6.63 -4.16 -17.37
N ARG A 56 -7.82 -3.87 -16.86
CA ARG A 56 -8.04 -3.62 -15.43
C ARG A 56 -8.34 -4.93 -14.73
N VAL A 57 -7.62 -5.20 -13.64
CA VAL A 57 -7.88 -6.33 -12.74
C VAL A 57 -8.37 -5.75 -11.43
N MET A 58 -9.67 -5.93 -11.18
CA MET A 58 -10.30 -5.48 -9.94
C MET A 58 -10.14 -6.52 -8.85
N VAL A 59 -9.74 -6.11 -7.64
CA VAL A 59 -9.50 -7.02 -6.53
C VAL A 59 -10.24 -6.57 -5.27
N LYS A 60 -11.16 -7.41 -4.78
CA LYS A 60 -11.98 -7.18 -3.59
C LYS A 60 -11.85 -8.33 -2.59
N THR A 61 -10.80 -8.28 -1.80
CA THR A 61 -10.53 -9.24 -0.73
C THR A 61 -9.66 -8.56 0.32
N GLU A 62 -9.61 -9.14 1.52
CA GLU A 62 -8.79 -8.66 2.62
C GLU A 62 -7.30 -8.83 2.35
N ASN A 63 -6.47 -8.25 3.23
CA ASN A 63 -5.02 -8.40 3.13
C ASN A 63 -4.62 -9.87 3.26
N SER A 64 -3.78 -10.34 2.35
CA SER A 64 -3.10 -11.64 2.42
C SER A 64 -1.80 -11.59 1.60
N PRO A 65 -0.87 -12.54 1.77
CA PRO A 65 0.29 -12.65 0.89
C PRO A 65 -0.11 -12.83 -0.58
N ALA A 66 -1.19 -13.60 -0.82
CA ALA A 66 -1.72 -13.82 -2.16
C ALA A 66 -2.31 -12.55 -2.81
N PHE A 67 -2.83 -11.60 -2.02
CA PHE A 67 -3.15 -10.26 -2.51
C PHE A 67 -1.91 -9.56 -3.06
N VAL A 68 -0.79 -9.61 -2.33
CA VAL A 68 0.48 -8.99 -2.75
C VAL A 68 1.01 -9.67 -4.01
N TYR A 69 0.93 -11.00 -4.11
CA TYR A 69 1.35 -11.72 -5.31
C TYR A 69 0.49 -11.36 -6.52
N THR A 70 -0.83 -11.26 -6.34
CA THR A 70 -1.76 -10.82 -7.38
C THR A 70 -1.46 -9.39 -7.83
N TYR A 71 -1.24 -8.47 -6.88
CA TYR A 71 -0.85 -7.09 -7.18
C TYR A 71 0.41 -7.02 -8.04
N LEU A 72 1.48 -7.70 -7.64
CA LEU A 72 2.74 -7.71 -8.38
C LEU A 72 2.58 -8.41 -9.74
N ALA A 73 1.79 -9.46 -9.84
CA ALA A 73 1.55 -10.17 -11.09
C ALA A 73 0.76 -9.32 -12.10
N VAL A 74 -0.21 -8.53 -11.64
CA VAL A 74 -0.94 -7.56 -12.48
C VAL A 74 0.02 -6.53 -13.04
N LEU A 75 0.85 -5.91 -12.19
CA LEU A 75 1.85 -4.94 -12.63
C LEU A 75 2.90 -5.54 -13.56
N ALA A 76 3.40 -6.73 -13.24
CA ALA A 76 4.35 -7.45 -14.09
C ALA A 76 3.76 -7.76 -15.47
N SER A 77 2.44 -7.81 -15.58
CA SER A 77 1.70 -7.99 -16.83
C SER A 77 1.41 -6.72 -17.61
N GLY A 78 1.86 -5.56 -17.11
CA GLY A 78 1.47 -4.26 -17.66
C GLY A 78 -0.04 -4.04 -17.64
N ALA A 79 -0.77 -4.81 -16.81
CA ALA A 79 -2.17 -4.63 -16.51
C ALA A 79 -2.31 -3.66 -15.33
N ILE A 80 -3.52 -3.13 -15.15
CA ILE A 80 -3.81 -2.05 -14.24
C ILE A 80 -4.52 -2.62 -13.01
N PHE A 81 -3.93 -2.43 -11.84
CA PHE A 81 -4.50 -2.94 -10.59
C PHE A 81 -5.56 -2.01 -10.02
N VAL A 82 -6.73 -2.54 -9.70
CA VAL A 82 -7.86 -1.76 -9.16
C VAL A 82 -8.32 -2.38 -7.84
N PRO A 83 -7.73 -2.00 -6.70
CA PRO A 83 -8.13 -2.54 -5.43
C PRO A 83 -9.45 -1.93 -4.94
N MET A 84 -10.22 -2.74 -4.21
CA MET A 84 -11.51 -2.33 -3.64
C MET A 84 -11.56 -2.62 -2.15
N ASN A 85 -12.33 -1.80 -1.43
CA ASN A 85 -12.69 -2.10 -0.06
C ASN A 85 -13.56 -3.36 -0.02
N ALA A 86 -13.15 -4.37 0.75
CA ALA A 86 -13.93 -5.60 0.97
C ALA A 86 -15.36 -5.30 1.48
N ALA A 87 -15.55 -4.18 2.18
CA ALA A 87 -16.83 -3.72 2.71
C ALA A 87 -17.76 -3.06 1.67
N TYR A 88 -17.31 -2.80 0.43
CA TYR A 88 -18.21 -2.28 -0.60
C TYR A 88 -19.37 -3.24 -0.86
N THR A 89 -20.55 -2.67 -1.07
CA THR A 89 -21.77 -3.38 -1.42
C THR A 89 -21.74 -3.84 -2.87
N ALA A 90 -22.60 -4.80 -3.22
CA ALA A 90 -22.75 -5.26 -4.60
C ALA A 90 -23.12 -4.13 -5.58
N ALA A 91 -23.94 -3.17 -5.13
CA ALA A 91 -24.34 -2.02 -5.94
C ALA A 91 -23.18 -1.06 -6.21
N GLU A 92 -22.35 -0.77 -5.20
CA GLU A 92 -21.14 0.04 -5.39
C GLU A 92 -20.15 -0.65 -6.34
N VAL A 93 -19.95 -1.96 -6.19
CA VAL A 93 -19.08 -2.73 -7.09
C VAL A 93 -19.60 -2.71 -8.53
N ALA A 94 -20.90 -2.79 -8.76
CA ALA A 94 -21.49 -2.71 -10.10
C ALA A 94 -21.16 -1.38 -10.80
N LEU A 95 -21.27 -0.25 -10.06
CA LEU A 95 -20.90 1.07 -10.58
C LEU A 95 -19.41 1.14 -10.94
N LEU A 96 -18.55 0.51 -10.16
CA LEU A 96 -17.11 0.47 -10.43
C LEU A 96 -16.77 -0.44 -11.61
N ILE A 97 -17.50 -1.55 -11.81
CA ILE A 97 -17.34 -2.42 -12.99
C ILE A 97 -17.74 -1.65 -14.26
N GLU A 98 -18.84 -0.89 -14.21
CA GLU A 98 -19.31 -0.07 -15.32
C GLU A 98 -18.27 1.00 -15.71
N ASP A 99 -17.66 1.68 -14.73
CA ASP A 99 -16.68 2.74 -14.99
C ASP A 99 -15.30 2.20 -15.37
N ALA A 100 -14.82 1.16 -14.69
CA ALA A 100 -13.49 0.60 -14.90
C ALA A 100 -13.43 -0.40 -16.07
N GLU A 101 -14.54 -1.00 -16.48
CA GLU A 101 -14.61 -2.04 -17.52
C GLU A 101 -13.51 -3.12 -17.38
N PRO A 102 -13.42 -3.81 -16.23
CA PRO A 102 -12.33 -4.76 -15.97
C PRO A 102 -12.39 -6.02 -16.86
N ALA A 103 -11.22 -6.58 -17.15
CA ALA A 103 -11.12 -7.91 -17.76
C ALA A 103 -11.35 -9.03 -16.74
N LEU A 104 -11.04 -8.77 -15.46
CA LEU A 104 -11.14 -9.76 -14.39
C LEU A 104 -11.52 -9.08 -13.07
N LEU A 105 -12.48 -9.68 -12.37
CA LEU A 105 -12.80 -9.42 -10.97
C LEU A 105 -12.31 -10.58 -10.10
N VAL A 106 -11.37 -10.31 -9.20
CA VAL A 106 -10.93 -11.23 -8.17
C VAL A 106 -11.58 -10.86 -6.85
N HIS A 107 -12.30 -11.78 -6.21
CA HIS A 107 -12.98 -11.48 -4.94
C HIS A 107 -13.03 -12.68 -3.99
N ALA A 108 -13.17 -12.42 -2.69
CA ALA A 108 -13.47 -13.48 -1.73
C ALA A 108 -14.97 -13.83 -1.76
N ALA A 109 -15.32 -15.08 -1.45
CA ALA A 109 -16.71 -15.55 -1.43
C ALA A 109 -17.59 -14.75 -0.44
N ALA A 110 -17.02 -14.34 0.69
CA ALA A 110 -17.70 -13.56 1.72
C ALA A 110 -17.92 -12.08 1.33
N THR A 111 -17.27 -11.60 0.27
CA THR A 111 -17.39 -10.20 -0.15
C THR A 111 -18.54 -10.03 -1.14
N PRO A 112 -19.50 -9.12 -0.87
CA PRO A 112 -20.62 -8.91 -1.80
C PRO A 112 -20.13 -8.39 -3.15
N VAL A 113 -20.62 -8.99 -4.23
CA VAL A 113 -20.42 -8.59 -5.62
C VAL A 113 -21.76 -8.69 -6.36
N PRO A 114 -22.01 -7.90 -7.41
CA PRO A 114 -23.25 -7.99 -8.18
C PRO A 114 -23.39 -9.34 -8.87
N ASP A 115 -24.62 -9.74 -9.17
CA ASP A 115 -24.88 -10.92 -10.00
C ASP A 115 -24.22 -10.77 -11.38
N GLU A 116 -23.71 -11.87 -11.93
CA GLU A 116 -23.01 -11.86 -13.22
C GLU A 116 -23.90 -11.43 -14.38
N ALA A 117 -25.20 -11.72 -14.30
CA ALA A 117 -26.19 -11.23 -15.27
C ALA A 117 -26.37 -9.71 -15.23
N ALA A 118 -26.15 -9.07 -14.08
CA ALA A 118 -26.30 -7.62 -13.90
C ALA A 118 -25.02 -6.85 -14.23
N ALA A 119 -23.85 -7.46 -13.98
CA ALA A 119 -22.54 -6.89 -14.27
C ALA A 119 -21.61 -8.00 -14.82
N PRO A 120 -21.61 -8.21 -16.16
CA PRO A 120 -20.84 -9.27 -16.78
C PRO A 120 -19.34 -8.95 -16.74
N VAL A 121 -18.59 -9.75 -16.00
CA VAL A 121 -17.13 -9.69 -15.88
C VAL A 121 -16.63 -11.08 -15.53
N LYS A 122 -15.50 -11.50 -16.08
CA LYS A 122 -14.88 -12.77 -15.69
C LYS A 122 -14.48 -12.72 -14.21
N ARG A 123 -14.66 -13.83 -13.49
CA ARG A 123 -14.43 -13.90 -12.05
C ARG A 123 -13.41 -14.96 -11.68
N ALA A 124 -12.62 -14.67 -10.66
CA ALA A 124 -11.80 -15.65 -9.93
C ALA A 124 -11.92 -15.39 -8.43
N THR A 125 -11.64 -16.40 -7.61
CA THR A 125 -11.70 -16.27 -6.15
C THR A 125 -10.32 -16.18 -5.53
N LEU A 126 -10.23 -15.35 -4.49
CA LEU A 126 -9.06 -15.22 -3.64
C LEU A 126 -9.52 -14.95 -2.21
N GLU A 127 -9.37 -15.95 -1.35
CA GLU A 127 -9.73 -15.88 0.06
C GLU A 127 -8.58 -15.29 0.91
N PRO A 128 -8.90 -14.73 2.09
CA PRO A 128 -7.89 -14.14 2.98
C PRO A 128 -6.83 -15.12 3.50
N ASP A 129 -7.13 -16.42 3.52
CA ASP A 129 -6.18 -17.48 3.89
C ASP A 129 -5.25 -17.90 2.73
N GLY A 130 -5.43 -17.30 1.54
CA GLY A 130 -4.64 -17.59 0.36
C GLY A 130 -5.17 -18.74 -0.50
N THR A 131 -6.36 -19.26 -0.21
CA THR A 131 -7.06 -20.25 -1.05
C THR A 131 -7.95 -19.57 -2.11
N GLY A 132 -8.48 -20.36 -3.05
CA GLY A 132 -9.39 -19.89 -4.09
C GLY A 132 -8.91 -20.24 -5.49
N SER A 133 -9.76 -19.99 -6.50
CA SER A 133 -9.51 -20.46 -7.86
C SER A 133 -8.29 -19.80 -8.52
N LEU A 134 -7.91 -18.58 -8.12
CA LEU A 134 -6.70 -17.92 -8.63
C LEU A 134 -5.42 -18.55 -8.04
N PRO A 135 -5.25 -18.65 -6.70
CA PRO A 135 -4.13 -19.40 -6.10
C PRO A 135 -4.04 -20.85 -6.57
N ASP A 136 -5.16 -21.56 -6.66
CA ASP A 136 -5.21 -22.97 -7.08
C ASP A 136 -4.70 -23.12 -8.53
N LEU A 137 -5.14 -22.24 -9.44
CA LEU A 137 -4.65 -22.24 -10.82
C LEU A 137 -3.15 -21.90 -10.87
N ALA A 138 -2.70 -20.87 -10.14
CA ALA A 138 -1.30 -20.48 -10.08
C ALA A 138 -0.39 -21.62 -9.61
N ALA A 139 -0.83 -22.42 -8.63
CA ALA A 139 -0.06 -23.56 -8.13
C ALA A 139 0.20 -24.64 -9.20
N THR A 140 -0.65 -24.73 -10.23
CA THR A 140 -0.54 -25.73 -11.32
C THR A 140 0.33 -25.27 -12.49
N LEU A 141 0.66 -23.98 -12.58
CA LEU A 141 1.36 -23.39 -13.71
C LEU A 141 2.83 -23.13 -13.40
N GLU A 142 3.70 -23.32 -14.39
CA GLU A 142 5.10 -22.90 -14.30
C GLU A 142 5.20 -21.36 -14.21
N PRO A 143 6.19 -20.82 -13.47
CA PRO A 143 6.33 -19.38 -13.31
C PRO A 143 6.73 -18.69 -14.61
N ASP A 144 5.96 -17.69 -15.04
CA ASP A 144 6.40 -16.72 -16.05
C ASP A 144 7.13 -15.55 -15.37
N LEU A 145 8.47 -15.55 -15.48
CA LEU A 145 9.33 -14.52 -14.88
C LEU A 145 9.41 -13.24 -15.72
N THR A 146 8.67 -13.17 -16.82
CA THR A 146 8.62 -11.97 -17.68
C THR A 146 8.03 -10.80 -16.91
N VAL A 147 8.71 -9.65 -16.99
CA VAL A 147 8.16 -8.36 -16.56
C VAL A 147 7.95 -7.53 -17.82
N GLU A 148 6.69 -7.22 -18.13
CA GLU A 148 6.33 -6.47 -19.33
C GLU A 148 7.01 -5.09 -19.33
N PRO A 149 7.63 -4.70 -20.46
CA PRO A 149 8.17 -3.36 -20.60
C PRO A 149 7.03 -2.33 -20.67
N VAL A 150 7.09 -1.35 -19.79
CA VAL A 150 6.13 -0.24 -19.74
C VAL A 150 6.88 1.09 -19.75
N ALA A 151 6.24 2.13 -20.29
CA ALA A 151 6.71 3.50 -20.16
C ALA A 151 6.33 4.07 -18.78
N ASP A 152 7.03 5.11 -18.33
CA ASP A 152 6.74 5.74 -17.04
C ASP A 152 5.30 6.27 -16.95
N GLY A 153 4.73 6.71 -18.07
CA GLY A 153 3.35 7.20 -18.15
C GLY A 153 2.27 6.11 -18.25
N ASP A 154 2.65 4.84 -18.41
CA ASP A 154 1.69 3.73 -18.44
C ASP A 154 1.08 3.55 -17.05
N LEU A 155 -0.23 3.26 -17.01
CA LEU A 155 -0.96 3.08 -15.76
C LEU A 155 -0.54 1.79 -15.05
N ALA A 156 -0.28 1.92 -13.75
CA ALA A 156 -0.03 0.80 -12.85
C ALA A 156 -1.29 0.47 -12.04
N ALA A 157 -2.03 1.48 -11.59
CA ALA A 157 -3.18 1.28 -10.73
C ALA A 157 -4.25 2.36 -10.91
N ILE A 158 -5.49 2.02 -10.53
CA ILE A 158 -6.59 2.98 -10.37
C ILE A 158 -7.17 2.81 -8.97
N LEU A 159 -7.20 3.88 -8.19
CA LEU A 159 -7.86 3.89 -6.88
C LEU A 159 -9.10 4.76 -6.93
N PHE A 160 -10.24 4.18 -6.59
CA PHE A 160 -11.49 4.93 -6.50
C PHE A 160 -11.57 5.74 -5.20
N THR A 161 -11.90 7.03 -5.33
CA THR A 161 -12.16 7.93 -4.20
C THR A 161 -13.61 8.39 -4.20
N SER A 162 -14.12 8.78 -3.04
CA SER A 162 -15.44 9.41 -2.92
C SER A 162 -15.41 10.75 -3.65
N GLY A 163 -15.96 10.82 -4.85
CA GLY A 163 -16.07 12.06 -5.60
C GLY A 163 -17.03 13.04 -4.93
N THR A 164 -16.77 14.34 -5.08
CA THR A 164 -17.64 15.43 -4.59
C THR A 164 -19.06 15.40 -5.15
N THR A 165 -19.29 14.69 -6.25
CA THR A 165 -20.57 14.54 -6.95
C THR A 165 -21.34 13.27 -6.55
N GLY A 166 -20.86 12.51 -5.56
CA GLY A 166 -21.48 11.26 -5.10
C GLY A 166 -21.16 10.01 -5.95
N ARG A 167 -20.64 10.18 -7.17
CA ARG A 167 -20.06 9.08 -7.95
C ARG A 167 -18.58 8.92 -7.63
N PRO A 168 -18.08 7.69 -7.37
CA PRO A 168 -16.66 7.45 -7.20
C PRO A 168 -15.86 7.90 -8.43
N LYS A 169 -14.64 8.40 -8.22
CA LYS A 169 -13.72 8.79 -9.30
C LYS A 169 -12.44 7.97 -9.22
N GLY A 170 -12.00 7.42 -10.35
CA GLY A 170 -10.74 6.67 -10.43
C GLY A 170 -9.53 7.58 -10.53
N ALA A 171 -8.70 7.64 -9.49
CA ALA A 171 -7.38 8.25 -9.56
C ALA A 171 -6.44 7.32 -10.32
N MET A 172 -6.05 7.73 -11.54
CA MET A 172 -5.17 6.97 -12.41
C MET A 172 -3.70 7.22 -12.01
N LEU A 173 -2.99 6.16 -11.61
CA LEU A 173 -1.63 6.24 -11.11
C LEU A 173 -0.69 5.48 -12.06
N SER A 174 0.26 6.22 -12.63
CA SER A 174 1.25 5.63 -13.53
C SER A 174 2.39 4.92 -12.78
N HIS A 175 3.11 4.06 -13.49
CA HIS A 175 4.33 3.45 -12.96
C HIS A 175 5.35 4.50 -12.50
N GLY A 176 5.51 5.58 -13.27
CA GLY A 176 6.40 6.71 -12.95
C GLY A 176 5.97 7.51 -11.72
N ASN A 177 4.65 7.70 -11.51
CA ASN A 177 4.16 8.37 -10.29
C ASN A 177 4.52 7.55 -9.05
N LEU A 178 4.29 6.24 -9.09
CA LEU A 178 4.53 5.38 -7.92
C LEU A 178 6.03 5.17 -7.67
N SER A 179 6.84 5.06 -8.73
CA SER A 179 8.29 4.83 -8.60
C SER A 179 9.01 6.07 -8.06
N SER A 180 8.64 7.26 -8.53
CA SER A 180 9.15 8.52 -7.98
C SER A 180 8.71 8.72 -6.52
N ASN A 181 7.47 8.37 -6.18
CA ASN A 181 6.98 8.51 -4.80
C ASN A 181 7.74 7.63 -3.81
N VAL A 182 7.91 6.33 -4.11
CA VAL A 182 8.66 5.44 -3.21
C VAL A 182 10.14 5.82 -3.10
N ALA A 183 10.75 6.35 -4.18
CA ALA A 183 12.11 6.85 -4.13
C ALA A 183 12.24 8.08 -3.21
N ALA A 184 11.31 9.03 -3.31
CA ALA A 184 11.28 10.22 -2.45
C ALA A 184 11.08 9.84 -0.97
N LEU A 185 10.22 8.84 -0.68
CA LEU A 185 10.00 8.34 0.68
C LEU A 185 11.20 7.54 1.21
N HIS A 186 11.85 6.75 0.37
CA HIS A 186 13.08 6.04 0.73
C HIS A 186 14.14 7.01 1.24
N GLU A 187 14.37 8.10 0.49
CA GLU A 187 15.29 9.17 0.87
C GLU A 187 14.82 9.89 2.14
N ALA A 188 13.59 10.43 2.13
CA ALA A 188 13.08 11.27 3.22
C ALA A 188 12.97 10.53 4.56
N TRP A 189 12.74 9.22 4.55
CA TRP A 189 12.53 8.41 5.76
C TRP A 189 13.69 7.45 6.07
N HIS A 190 14.80 7.59 5.35
CA HIS A 190 16.04 6.84 5.56
C HIS A 190 15.79 5.33 5.62
N PHE A 191 15.03 4.81 4.66
CA PHE A 191 14.80 3.37 4.58
C PHE A 191 16.05 2.64 4.12
N SER A 192 16.26 1.46 4.70
CA SER A 192 17.38 0.60 4.35
C SER A 192 16.95 -0.86 4.28
N PRO A 193 17.76 -1.73 3.68
CA PRO A 193 17.54 -3.17 3.73
C PRO A 193 17.66 -3.79 5.12
N ASP A 194 18.05 -3.06 6.17
CA ASP A 194 18.01 -3.57 7.55
C ASP A 194 16.63 -3.43 8.18
N ASP A 195 15.70 -2.75 7.50
CA ASP A 195 14.37 -2.53 8.02
C ASP A 195 13.44 -3.76 7.91
N SER A 196 12.46 -3.75 8.81
CA SER A 196 11.27 -4.58 8.79
C SER A 196 10.04 -3.74 9.14
N ILE A 197 8.96 -3.98 8.41
CA ILE A 197 7.72 -3.19 8.52
C ILE A 197 6.62 -4.08 9.08
N LEU A 198 6.03 -3.68 10.20
CA LEU A 198 4.76 -4.26 10.65
C LEU A 198 3.60 -3.61 9.90
N HIS A 199 2.88 -4.41 9.13
CA HIS A 199 1.88 -3.95 8.18
C HIS A 199 0.48 -4.39 8.56
N ALA A 200 -0.30 -3.45 9.07
CA ALA A 200 -1.70 -3.65 9.47
C ALA A 200 -2.69 -2.77 8.69
N LEU A 201 -2.18 -1.93 7.79
CA LEU A 201 -2.98 -1.01 6.98
C LEU A 201 -3.68 -1.77 5.83
N PRO A 202 -4.88 -1.35 5.41
CA PRO A 202 -5.55 -2.01 4.29
C PRO A 202 -4.80 -1.81 2.98
N LEU A 203 -4.57 -2.92 2.25
CA LEU A 203 -3.91 -2.93 0.95
C LEU A 203 -4.79 -2.38 -0.19
N PHE A 204 -6.06 -2.06 0.08
CA PHE A 204 -6.90 -1.34 -0.87
C PHE A 204 -6.78 0.19 -0.78
N HIS A 205 -6.08 0.71 0.24
CA HIS A 205 -5.81 2.13 0.38
C HIS A 205 -4.36 2.47 -0.01
N ALA A 206 -4.15 3.65 -0.59
CA ALA A 206 -2.83 4.12 -1.02
C ALA A 206 -1.77 4.07 0.09
N HIS A 207 -2.15 4.33 1.35
CA HIS A 207 -1.22 4.23 2.49
C HIS A 207 -0.73 2.81 2.71
N GLY A 208 -1.61 1.80 2.65
CA GLY A 208 -1.17 0.43 2.81
C GLY A 208 -0.35 -0.04 1.61
N LEU A 209 -0.89 0.22 0.41
CA LEU A 209 -0.38 -0.34 -0.84
C LEU A 209 0.85 0.38 -1.39
N PHE A 210 0.77 1.70 -1.60
CA PHE A 210 1.79 2.46 -2.32
C PHE A 210 2.84 3.11 -1.42
N VAL A 211 2.65 3.03 -0.09
CA VAL A 211 3.60 3.58 0.87
C VAL A 211 4.25 2.43 1.63
N ALA A 212 3.50 1.73 2.47
CA ALA A 212 4.09 0.71 3.35
C ALA A 212 4.61 -0.50 2.55
N LEU A 213 3.79 -1.11 1.69
CA LEU A 213 4.23 -2.25 0.87
C LEU A 213 5.33 -1.84 -0.13
N HIS A 214 5.20 -0.69 -0.79
CA HIS A 214 6.22 -0.22 -1.74
C HIS A 214 7.55 0.05 -1.05
N LEU A 215 7.57 0.70 0.12
CA LEU A 215 8.82 0.90 0.86
C LEU A 215 9.46 -0.43 1.25
N ALA A 216 8.66 -1.45 1.61
CA ALA A 216 9.20 -2.76 1.90
C ALA A 216 9.85 -3.40 0.65
N LEU A 217 9.12 -3.41 -0.47
CA LEU A 217 9.59 -4.00 -1.71
C LEU A 217 10.78 -3.23 -2.30
N TYR A 218 10.76 -1.92 -2.29
CA TYR A 218 11.82 -1.08 -2.85
C TYR A 218 13.14 -1.22 -2.08
N ASN A 219 13.09 -1.54 -0.79
CA ASN A 219 14.27 -1.61 0.06
C ASN A 219 14.69 -3.03 0.42
N ALA A 220 14.04 -4.06 -0.14
CA ALA A 220 14.23 -5.45 0.29
C ALA A 220 14.03 -5.62 1.81
N CYS A 221 13.00 -4.95 2.36
CA CYS A 221 12.62 -5.09 3.77
C CYS A 221 11.75 -6.33 3.96
N THR A 222 11.79 -6.85 5.18
CA THR A 222 10.81 -7.86 5.61
C THR A 222 9.49 -7.18 5.95
N LEU A 223 8.39 -7.61 5.32
CA LEU A 223 7.04 -7.17 5.63
C LEU A 223 6.36 -8.19 6.57
N VAL A 224 6.19 -7.82 7.85
CA VAL A 224 5.41 -8.60 8.82
C VAL A 224 3.95 -8.22 8.66
N MET A 225 3.17 -9.06 7.98
CA MET A 225 1.81 -8.74 7.58
C MET A 225 0.78 -9.24 8.59
N LEU A 226 -0.17 -8.37 8.90
CA LEU A 226 -1.42 -8.71 9.57
C LEU A 226 -2.58 -8.60 8.58
N SER A 227 -3.58 -9.47 8.72
CA SER A 227 -4.81 -9.41 7.91
C SER A 227 -5.58 -8.11 8.10
N LYS A 228 -5.53 -7.56 9.32
CA LYS A 228 -6.10 -6.27 9.71
C LYS A 228 -5.44 -5.77 10.99
N PHE A 229 -5.69 -4.51 11.32
CA PHE A 229 -5.27 -3.97 12.61
C PHE A 229 -6.01 -4.59 13.79
N ASN A 230 -5.22 -5.08 14.74
CA ASN A 230 -5.60 -5.43 16.09
C ASN A 230 -4.52 -4.88 17.03
N ALA A 231 -4.92 -4.15 18.08
CA ALA A 231 -3.97 -3.46 18.96
C ALA A 231 -3.05 -4.44 19.70
N ALA A 232 -3.60 -5.52 20.26
CA ALA A 232 -2.82 -6.53 20.98
C ALA A 232 -1.81 -7.24 20.05
N ASP A 233 -2.25 -7.60 18.84
CA ASP A 233 -1.37 -8.22 17.84
C ASP A 233 -0.24 -7.30 17.39
N VAL A 234 -0.53 -6.00 17.26
CA VAL A 234 0.49 -5.01 16.93
C VAL A 234 1.49 -4.88 18.07
N ILE A 235 1.02 -4.67 19.31
CA ILE A 235 1.88 -4.50 20.49
C ILE A 235 2.83 -5.70 20.66
N ALA A 236 2.32 -6.92 20.48
CA ALA A 236 3.11 -8.14 20.59
C ALA A 236 4.29 -8.24 19.60
N ARG A 237 4.24 -7.48 18.49
CA ARG A 237 5.21 -7.56 17.38
C ARG A 237 6.07 -6.31 17.23
N LEU A 238 5.72 -5.18 17.86
CA LEU A 238 6.49 -3.94 17.77
C LEU A 238 7.96 -4.11 18.19
N GLY A 239 8.23 -4.97 19.18
CA GLY A 239 9.59 -5.28 19.63
C GLY A 239 10.44 -6.06 18.63
N GLN A 240 9.87 -6.51 17.52
CA GLN A 240 10.53 -7.35 16.51
C GLN A 240 10.69 -6.64 15.15
N VAL A 241 10.16 -5.42 15.03
CA VAL A 241 10.18 -4.64 13.78
C VAL A 241 10.80 -3.26 13.97
N SER A 242 11.25 -2.65 12.88
CA SER A 242 11.86 -1.31 12.91
C SER A 242 10.90 -0.19 12.53
N VAL A 243 9.81 -0.49 11.81
CA VAL A 243 8.85 0.52 11.34
C VAL A 243 7.40 0.08 11.56
N PHE A 244 6.57 1.00 12.05
CA PHE A 244 5.12 0.86 12.05
C PHE A 244 4.43 2.08 11.47
N MET A 245 3.59 1.86 10.45
CA MET A 245 2.78 2.90 9.83
C MET A 245 1.32 2.70 10.19
N GLY A 246 0.66 3.77 10.62
CA GLY A 246 -0.71 3.73 11.10
C GLY A 246 -1.51 4.96 10.73
N VAL A 247 -2.77 4.94 11.11
CA VAL A 247 -3.66 6.10 11.07
C VAL A 247 -3.90 6.61 12.50
N PRO A 248 -4.38 7.86 12.71
CA PRO A 248 -4.60 8.39 14.05
C PRO A 248 -5.40 7.48 14.97
N THR A 249 -6.40 6.77 14.44
CA THR A 249 -7.23 5.83 15.20
C THR A 249 -6.47 4.58 15.68
N TYR A 250 -5.41 4.15 14.98
CA TYR A 250 -4.55 3.07 15.46
C TYR A 250 -3.76 3.51 16.68
N TYR A 251 -3.15 4.69 16.62
CA TYR A 251 -2.37 5.25 17.73
C TYR A 251 -3.24 5.52 18.96
N ALA A 252 -4.46 6.02 18.79
CA ALA A 252 -5.41 6.17 19.88
C ALA A 252 -5.77 4.82 20.53
N ARG A 253 -5.97 3.76 19.74
CA ARG A 253 -6.25 2.40 20.26
C ARG A 253 -5.04 1.77 20.94
N LEU A 254 -3.83 1.97 20.41
CA LEU A 254 -2.59 1.51 21.04
C LEU A 254 -2.39 2.19 22.40
N LEU A 255 -2.59 3.51 22.48
CA LEU A 255 -2.50 4.27 23.74
C LEU A 255 -3.52 3.85 24.81
N ALA A 256 -4.63 3.25 24.41
CA ALA A 256 -5.64 2.72 25.32
C ALA A 256 -5.23 1.38 25.95
N ASP A 257 -4.23 0.70 25.39
CA ASP A 257 -3.71 -0.57 25.91
C ASP A 257 -2.53 -0.33 26.85
N ALA A 258 -2.58 -0.90 28.05
CA ALA A 258 -1.55 -0.72 29.06
C ALA A 258 -0.21 -1.37 28.68
N ALA A 259 -0.23 -2.40 27.82
CA ALA A 259 0.98 -3.07 27.33
C ALA A 259 1.73 -2.24 26.27
N PHE A 260 1.12 -1.17 25.75
CA PHE A 260 1.77 -0.26 24.82
C PHE A 260 2.65 0.74 25.58
N ASP A 261 3.93 0.43 25.71
CA ASP A 261 4.91 1.24 26.43
C ASP A 261 6.25 1.38 25.68
N ARG A 262 7.23 2.00 26.35
CA ARG A 262 8.59 2.16 25.82
C ARG A 262 9.28 0.83 25.51
N ALA A 263 9.07 -0.21 26.32
CA ALA A 263 9.71 -1.51 26.13
C ALA A 263 9.14 -2.22 24.89
N ALA A 264 7.81 -2.18 24.70
CA ALA A 264 7.16 -2.70 23.52
C ALA A 264 7.64 -2.01 22.22
N CYS A 265 8.02 -0.73 22.30
CA CYS A 265 8.47 0.08 21.17
C CYS A 265 9.99 0.15 20.99
N ALA A 266 10.78 -0.64 21.72
CA ALA A 266 12.24 -0.46 21.81
C ALA A 266 12.96 -0.64 20.47
N SER A 267 12.48 -1.52 19.61
CA SER A 267 13.08 -1.83 18.30
C SER A 267 12.63 -0.89 17.17
N ILE A 268 11.56 -0.12 17.40
CA ILE A 268 11.01 0.78 16.39
C ILE A 268 11.92 2.00 16.24
N ARG A 269 12.39 2.28 15.03
CA ARG A 269 13.05 3.54 14.68
C ARG A 269 12.08 4.59 14.13
N LEU A 270 10.95 4.17 13.58
CA LEU A 270 10.04 5.07 12.87
C LEU A 270 8.56 4.66 13.05
N PHE A 271 7.78 5.61 13.57
CA PHE A 271 6.32 5.60 13.52
C PHE A 271 5.84 6.65 12.53
N VAL A 272 4.91 6.28 11.63
CA VAL A 272 4.33 7.19 10.64
C VAL A 272 2.81 7.25 10.75
N SER A 273 2.26 8.44 10.90
CA SER A 273 0.81 8.67 10.86
C SER A 273 0.41 9.45 9.62
N GLY A 274 -0.71 9.05 9.01
CA GLY A 274 -1.34 9.79 7.92
C GLY A 274 -2.79 9.40 7.70
N SER A 275 -3.35 9.82 6.56
CA SER A 275 -4.74 9.57 6.13
C SER A 275 -5.82 10.34 6.92
N ALA A 276 -5.47 10.91 8.07
CA ALA A 276 -6.29 11.86 8.82
C ALA A 276 -5.38 12.71 9.72
N PRO A 277 -5.84 13.90 10.18
CA PRO A 277 -5.09 14.71 11.15
C PRO A 277 -4.86 13.94 12.45
N LEU A 278 -3.62 13.94 12.95
CA LEU A 278 -3.31 13.44 14.29
C LEU A 278 -3.56 14.57 15.28
N LEU A 279 -4.32 14.30 16.33
CA LEU A 279 -4.55 15.29 17.38
C LEU A 279 -3.23 15.55 18.13
N PRO A 280 -2.88 16.81 18.44
CA PRO A 280 -1.70 17.13 19.24
C PRO A 280 -1.68 16.40 20.59
N SER A 281 -2.85 16.19 21.22
CA SER A 281 -2.96 15.41 22.46
C SER A 281 -2.55 13.95 22.31
N VAL A 282 -2.89 13.31 21.17
CA VAL A 282 -2.46 11.93 20.87
C VAL A 282 -0.96 11.89 20.57
N PHE A 283 -0.44 12.88 19.83
CA PHE A 283 0.99 13.01 19.56
C PHE A 283 1.81 13.12 20.86
N ASP A 284 1.40 14.01 21.77
CA ASP A 284 2.10 14.25 23.04
C ASP A 284 1.99 13.05 23.99
N ALA A 285 0.80 12.45 24.10
CA ALA A 285 0.59 11.24 24.90
C ALA A 285 1.44 10.07 24.40
N PHE A 286 1.54 9.90 23.07
CA PHE A 286 2.39 8.91 22.43
C PHE A 286 3.87 9.13 22.75
N ALA A 287 4.35 10.37 22.66
CA ALA A 287 5.72 10.73 23.01
C ALA A 287 6.03 10.47 24.49
N ALA A 288 5.12 10.83 25.39
CA ALA A 288 5.26 10.57 26.83
C ALA A 288 5.30 9.05 27.13
N ARG A 289 4.43 8.26 26.48
CA ARG A 289 4.30 6.82 26.73
C ARG A 289 5.47 6.00 26.19
N THR A 290 5.91 6.31 24.98
CA THR A 290 6.84 5.44 24.22
C THR A 290 8.26 6.02 24.16
N GLY A 291 8.40 7.33 24.34
CA GLY A 291 9.63 8.06 24.05
C GLY A 291 9.84 8.37 22.56
N HIS A 292 8.90 8.01 21.70
CA HIS A 292 8.96 8.29 20.26
C HIS A 292 7.98 9.42 19.89
N ARG A 293 8.37 10.32 19.00
CA ARG A 293 7.46 11.30 18.38
C ARG A 293 7.00 10.76 17.04
N ILE A 294 5.71 10.77 16.73
CA ILE A 294 5.21 10.24 15.45
C ILE A 294 5.64 11.15 14.29
N LEU A 295 6.02 10.58 13.15
CA LEU A 295 6.17 11.33 11.90
C LEU A 295 4.79 11.50 11.26
N GLU A 296 4.26 12.73 11.27
CA GLU A 296 3.08 13.07 10.49
C GLU A 296 3.48 13.45 9.06
N ARG A 297 2.64 13.07 8.10
CA ARG A 297 2.85 13.29 6.67
C ARG A 297 1.52 13.55 6.00
N TYR A 298 1.52 14.19 4.84
CA TYR A 298 0.30 14.41 4.06
C TYR A 298 0.42 13.91 2.62
N GLY A 299 -0.72 13.46 2.13
CA GLY A 299 -0.92 13.00 0.78
C GLY A 299 -2.39 12.72 0.52
N MET A 300 -2.69 12.49 -0.75
CA MET A 300 -4.02 12.22 -1.27
C MET A 300 -3.87 11.17 -2.37
N THR A 301 -4.94 10.43 -2.66
CA THR A 301 -4.89 9.32 -3.60
C THR A 301 -4.31 9.72 -4.96
N GLU A 302 -4.62 10.92 -5.43
CA GLU A 302 -4.24 11.49 -6.72
C GLU A 302 -2.74 11.78 -6.85
N ALA A 303 -2.05 12.08 -5.74
CA ALA A 303 -0.62 12.41 -5.72
C ALA A 303 0.20 11.42 -4.90
N VAL A 304 -0.45 10.38 -4.36
CA VAL A 304 0.07 9.51 -3.31
C VAL A 304 0.55 10.34 -2.12
N MET A 305 1.85 10.63 -2.02
CA MET A 305 2.43 11.34 -0.90
C MET A 305 3.12 12.64 -1.32
N ILE A 306 2.85 13.70 -0.55
CA ILE A 306 3.17 15.07 -0.94
C ILE A 306 4.16 15.68 0.04
N THR A 307 3.87 15.62 1.35
CA THR A 307 4.72 16.19 2.39
C THR A 307 5.04 15.20 3.49
N SER A 308 6.10 15.51 4.23
CA SER A 308 6.51 14.79 5.43
C SER A 308 7.07 15.75 6.46
N ASN A 309 6.78 15.50 7.75
CA ASN A 309 7.62 16.04 8.82
C ASN A 309 9.06 15.57 8.66
N ARG A 310 9.95 16.26 9.37
CA ARG A 310 11.38 15.92 9.41
C ARG A 310 11.58 14.50 9.94
N TYR A 311 12.61 13.84 9.40
CA TYR A 311 12.99 12.52 9.85
C TYR A 311 13.43 12.54 11.33
N GLU A 312 14.22 13.53 11.76
CA GLU A 312 14.67 13.62 13.14
C GLU A 312 13.49 13.94 14.07
N GLN A 313 13.33 13.16 15.14
CA GLN A 313 12.21 13.32 16.07
C GLN A 313 12.13 14.74 16.66
N ALA A 314 13.27 15.36 16.95
CA ALA A 314 13.35 16.72 17.49
C ALA A 314 12.77 17.79 16.55
N GLY A 315 12.73 17.51 15.24
CA GLY A 315 12.19 18.42 14.22
C GLY A 315 10.72 18.21 13.88
N ARG A 316 10.03 17.24 14.52
CA ARG A 316 8.62 16.91 14.24
C ARG A 316 7.69 17.80 15.05
N ILE A 317 6.79 18.52 14.39
CA ILE A 317 5.86 19.47 15.03
C ILE A 317 4.44 18.89 14.97
N ALA A 318 3.79 18.73 16.13
CA ALA A 318 2.44 18.21 16.23
C ALA A 318 1.44 19.08 15.46
N GLY A 319 0.51 18.45 14.73
CA GLY A 319 -0.51 19.17 13.96
C GLY A 319 0.02 19.81 12.67
N THR A 320 1.25 19.48 12.26
CA THR A 320 1.81 19.91 10.98
C THR A 320 2.06 18.68 10.10
N VAL A 321 2.07 18.89 8.78
CA VAL A 321 2.34 17.82 7.80
C VAL A 321 3.73 17.93 7.17
N GLY A 322 4.51 18.90 7.62
CA GLY A 322 5.90 19.13 7.26
C GLY A 322 6.13 19.74 5.88
N PHE A 323 7.24 19.36 5.26
CA PHE A 323 7.78 19.96 4.04
C PHE A 323 7.48 19.09 2.80
N PRO A 324 7.50 19.66 1.58
CA PRO A 324 7.43 18.88 0.35
C PRO A 324 8.47 17.76 0.35
N LEU A 325 8.07 16.58 -0.15
CA LEU A 325 8.99 15.48 -0.40
C LEU A 325 10.00 15.83 -1.52
N PRO A 326 11.16 15.15 -1.59
CA PRO A 326 12.08 15.30 -2.72
C PRO A 326 11.37 15.17 -4.07
N GLY A 327 11.61 16.14 -4.97
CA GLY A 327 10.97 16.20 -6.29
C GLY A 327 9.55 16.77 -6.31
N VAL A 328 8.98 17.16 -5.16
CA VAL A 328 7.66 17.79 -5.06
C VAL A 328 7.81 19.30 -4.83
N SER A 329 7.01 20.10 -5.55
CA SER A 329 6.87 21.54 -5.31
C SER A 329 5.48 21.83 -4.76
N LEU A 330 5.39 22.74 -3.79
CA LEU A 330 4.14 23.18 -3.19
C LEU A 330 4.00 24.69 -3.27
N ASN A 331 2.79 25.13 -3.59
CA ASN A 331 2.38 26.52 -3.56
C ASN A 331 1.08 26.59 -2.76
N ILE A 332 0.99 27.56 -1.86
CA ILE A 332 -0.26 27.93 -1.21
C ILE A 332 -0.80 29.14 -1.94
N VAL A 333 -2.05 29.07 -2.40
CA VAL A 333 -2.62 30.10 -3.28
C VAL A 333 -3.95 30.65 -2.78
N ASP A 334 -4.25 31.89 -3.17
CA ASP A 334 -5.58 32.49 -2.97
C ASP A 334 -6.61 32.00 -4.02
N ALA A 335 -7.83 32.52 -3.93
CA ALA A 335 -8.92 32.20 -4.85
C ALA A 335 -8.62 32.56 -6.31
N GLU A 336 -7.70 33.49 -6.57
CA GLU A 336 -7.23 33.88 -7.90
C GLU A 336 -5.96 33.13 -8.33
N ARG A 337 -5.56 32.08 -7.61
CA ARG A 337 -4.38 31.23 -7.86
C ARG A 337 -3.04 31.97 -7.73
N ARG A 338 -3.00 33.07 -6.98
CA ARG A 338 -1.77 33.84 -6.71
C ARG A 338 -1.07 33.26 -5.47
N PRO A 339 0.27 33.13 -5.48
CA PRO A 339 1.00 32.64 -4.31
C PRO A 339 0.82 33.53 -3.09
N LEU A 340 0.58 32.91 -1.94
CA LEU A 340 0.44 33.57 -0.64
C LEU A 340 1.75 33.55 0.16
N PRO A 341 2.03 34.59 0.97
CA PRO A 341 3.19 34.61 1.86
C PRO A 341 3.03 33.66 3.06
N PRO A 342 4.12 33.32 3.77
CA PRO A 342 4.04 32.48 4.97
C PRO A 342 3.11 33.08 6.04
N GLY A 343 2.24 32.23 6.61
CA GLY A 343 1.30 32.60 7.66
C GLY A 343 -0.14 32.86 7.18
N GLU A 344 -0.34 33.02 5.88
CA GLU A 344 -1.67 33.16 5.28
C GLU A 344 -2.32 31.80 4.96
N VAL A 345 -3.65 31.75 4.98
CA VAL A 345 -4.44 30.54 4.69
C VAL A 345 -4.87 30.55 3.23
N GLY A 346 -4.65 29.45 2.51
CA GLY A 346 -5.03 29.27 1.11
C GLY A 346 -5.23 27.80 0.73
N GLU A 347 -5.50 27.57 -0.56
CA GLU A 347 -5.55 26.23 -1.18
C GLU A 347 -4.15 25.64 -1.35
#